data_AF-A0A8J2K2R8-F1
#
_entry.id   AF-A0A8J2K2R8-F1
#
_cell.length_a   1.000
_cell.length_b   1.000
_cell.length_c   1.000
_cell.angle_alpha   90.00
_cell.angle_beta   90.00
_cell.angle_gamma   90.00
#
_symmetry.space_group_name_H-M   'P 1'
#
loop_
_entity.id
_entity.type
_entity.pdbx_description
1 polymer ?
#
loop_
_entity_poly.entity_id
_entity_poly.type
_entity_poly.pdbx_seq_one_letter_code
_entity_poly.pdbx_strand_id
1 'polypeptide(L)'
;LDRNNCEMEQELRPDDEYEAVGQPQQRRGQPEDEQYVYEEEQQYQPEGQYQQEFQQEGQYQDGQFQDGQFQDGQLQQDLEDEFNHQQAQQGPVVSKEVKILETAEDIQDRREQVLGRYAAFKTEAKLKREKLEDSRRFQYFKRDADELESWIYEKLQAASDETFKDATNLQAKIQKHQAFEAEVSAHSNAIVSLDNTGQEMIQQGHYASETIRKRLEELHRLWELLLSRLAEKGLKLQQALVLVQFLRSCDEVLLWISD
;
A
#
# COMPACT_ATOMS: atom_id res chain seq x y z
N LEU A 1 -9.37 4.06 -90.94
CA LEU A 1 -9.88 3.37 -89.75
C LEU A 1 -9.80 4.39 -88.63
N ASP A 2 -10.99 4.85 -88.24
CA ASP A 2 -11.40 5.68 -87.09
C ASP A 2 -10.77 7.10 -86.96
N ARG A 3 -11.46 8.23 -87.23
CA ARG A 3 -12.72 8.80 -86.63
C ARG A 3 -12.65 8.76 -85.09
N ASN A 4 -12.87 9.81 -84.29
CA ASN A 4 -13.51 11.13 -84.43
C ASN A 4 -13.22 11.87 -83.09
N ASN A 5 -12.82 13.16 -83.13
CA ASN A 5 -13.61 14.35 -82.69
C ASN A 5 -13.70 14.55 -81.15
N CYS A 6 -13.60 15.72 -80.49
CA CYS A 6 -13.63 17.17 -80.79
C CYS A 6 -13.19 17.83 -79.43
N GLU A 7 -12.15 18.67 -79.34
CA GLU A 7 -12.17 20.16 -79.40
C GLU A 7 -12.99 20.85 -78.28
N MET A 8 -12.34 21.62 -77.37
CA MET A 8 -12.10 23.09 -77.40
C MET A 8 -13.28 23.84 -76.70
N GLU A 9 -13.15 24.84 -75.83
CA GLU A 9 -12.43 26.13 -75.89
C GLU A 9 -12.70 26.91 -74.56
N GLN A 10 -11.74 27.63 -73.95
CA GLN A 10 -11.58 29.13 -73.88
C GLN A 10 -12.71 29.88 -73.09
N GLU A 11 -12.58 30.99 -72.35
CA GLU A 11 -11.55 32.03 -72.14
C GLU A 11 -11.93 32.97 -70.94
N LEU A 12 -11.23 34.10 -70.81
CA LEU A 12 -11.02 35.00 -69.66
C LEU A 12 -11.97 36.23 -69.51
N ARG A 13 -12.21 36.67 -68.24
CA ARG A 13 -12.30 38.06 -67.65
C ARG A 13 -13.40 39.08 -68.15
N PRO A 14 -13.48 40.34 -67.64
CA PRO A 14 -13.90 40.86 -66.30
C PRO A 14 -14.93 42.05 -66.37
N ASP A 15 -15.25 42.65 -65.20
CA ASP A 15 -15.76 44.03 -64.92
C ASP A 15 -17.25 44.32 -64.59
N ASP A 16 -17.41 45.35 -63.74
CA ASP A 16 -18.58 46.13 -63.25
C ASP A 16 -19.42 45.52 -62.08
N GLU A 17 -19.69 46.17 -60.93
CA GLU A 17 -20.02 47.58 -60.65
C GLU A 17 -19.58 48.06 -59.23
N TYR A 18 -19.25 49.35 -59.14
CA TYR A 18 -19.16 50.17 -57.93
C TYR A 18 -20.55 50.65 -57.49
N GLU A 19 -20.84 50.72 -56.18
CA GLU A 19 -21.44 51.94 -55.58
C GLU A 19 -21.39 51.93 -54.04
N ALA A 20 -21.38 53.13 -53.46
CA ALA A 20 -20.95 53.47 -52.12
C ALA A 20 -22.10 53.99 -51.21
N VAL A 21 -21.75 54.15 -49.93
CA VAL A 21 -22.30 55.10 -48.92
C VAL A 21 -23.54 54.68 -48.09
N GLY A 22 -23.36 54.64 -46.75
CA GLY A 22 -24.45 54.86 -45.78
C GLY A 22 -24.32 54.14 -44.43
N GLN A 23 -23.78 54.81 -43.40
CA GLN A 23 -24.20 54.60 -41.99
C GLN A 23 -25.29 55.64 -41.66
N PRO A 24 -26.33 55.35 -40.84
CA PRO A 24 -26.19 55.43 -39.36
C PRO A 24 -27.12 54.55 -38.47
N GLN A 25 -26.59 54.18 -37.29
CA GLN A 25 -27.19 54.11 -35.92
C GLN A 25 -28.43 53.25 -35.52
N GLN A 26 -28.17 52.39 -34.50
CA GLN A 26 -28.85 52.19 -33.18
C GLN A 26 -29.63 50.89 -32.81
N ARG A 27 -29.05 50.21 -31.78
CA ARG A 27 -29.60 49.52 -30.58
C ARG A 27 -30.30 48.14 -30.62
N ARG A 28 -29.65 47.16 -29.99
CA ARG A 28 -30.10 46.24 -28.89
C ARG A 28 -28.87 45.38 -28.50
N GLY A 29 -28.41 45.27 -27.26
CA GLY A 29 -29.03 44.64 -26.07
C GLY A 29 -28.19 43.39 -25.70
N GLN A 30 -27.66 43.34 -24.46
CA GLN A 30 -26.76 42.35 -23.77
C GLN A 30 -27.22 40.86 -23.84
N PRO A 31 -26.57 39.80 -23.24
CA PRO A 31 -25.53 39.72 -22.15
C PRO A 31 -24.45 38.57 -22.32
N GLU A 32 -23.29 38.64 -21.65
CA GLU A 32 -22.79 37.89 -20.44
C GLU A 32 -22.09 36.51 -20.67
N ASP A 33 -20.97 36.36 -19.94
CA ASP A 33 -20.33 35.16 -19.39
C ASP A 33 -19.74 34.07 -20.30
N GLU A 34 -18.43 34.19 -20.56
CA GLU A 34 -17.56 33.07 -20.93
C GLU A 34 -17.44 32.07 -19.77
N GLN A 35 -18.22 30.99 -19.85
CA GLN A 35 -18.08 29.80 -19.02
C GLN A 35 -16.72 29.12 -19.27
N TYR A 36 -15.88 29.06 -18.23
CA TYR A 36 -14.79 28.10 -18.15
C TYR A 36 -15.37 26.68 -18.02
N VAL A 37 -15.24 25.91 -19.09
CA VAL A 37 -15.53 24.48 -19.13
C VAL A 37 -14.44 23.72 -18.37
N TYR A 38 -14.79 23.11 -17.23
CA TYR A 38 -14.01 22.03 -16.63
C TYR A 38 -14.60 20.71 -17.15
N GLU A 39 -13.93 20.10 -18.13
CA GLU A 39 -14.15 18.71 -18.48
C GLU A 39 -12.95 17.90 -17.99
N GLU A 40 -13.13 17.19 -16.88
CA GLU A 40 -12.30 16.03 -16.52
C GLU A 40 -13.20 14.99 -15.84
N GLU A 41 -13.80 14.14 -16.65
CA GLU A 41 -14.46 12.91 -16.20
C GLU A 41 -13.40 11.89 -15.78
N GLN A 42 -13.21 11.72 -14.47
CA GLN A 42 -12.56 10.55 -13.89
C GLN A 42 -13.55 9.87 -12.96
N GLN A 43 -14.21 8.85 -13.51
CA GLN A 43 -14.81 7.68 -12.90
C GLN A 43 -14.81 7.63 -11.34
N TYR A 44 -15.81 8.24 -10.73
CA TYR A 44 -16.14 8.07 -9.32
C TYR A 44 -16.84 6.71 -9.15
N GLN A 45 -16.16 5.70 -8.58
CA GLN A 45 -16.86 4.52 -8.05
C GLN A 45 -17.41 4.84 -6.66
N PRO A 46 -18.70 4.61 -6.38
CA PRO A 46 -19.26 4.90 -5.07
C PRO A 46 -18.74 3.87 -4.05
N GLU A 47 -17.99 4.36 -3.05
CA GLU A 47 -17.66 3.63 -1.83
C GLU A 47 -18.92 3.37 -1.00
N GLY A 48 -19.70 2.37 -1.40
CA GLY A 48 -20.77 1.79 -0.61
C GLY A 48 -20.30 0.49 0.03
N GLN A 49 -19.55 0.57 1.13
CA GLN A 49 -19.40 -0.50 2.15
C GLN A 49 -18.50 -0.06 3.33
N TYR A 50 -18.77 1.09 3.95
CA TYR A 50 -18.19 1.43 5.26
C TYR A 50 -19.30 1.57 6.30
N GLN A 51 -20.02 0.47 6.57
CA GLN A 51 -21.05 0.46 7.61
C GLN A 51 -21.44 -0.97 8.02
N GLN A 52 -20.45 -1.81 8.37
CA GLN A 52 -20.68 -3.01 9.18
C GLN A 52 -19.34 -3.58 9.64
N GLU A 53 -18.80 -3.06 10.75
CA GLU A 53 -17.85 -3.78 11.62
C GLU A 53 -17.56 -3.04 12.94
N PHE A 54 -18.18 -1.88 13.20
CA PHE A 54 -18.01 -1.14 14.46
C PHE A 54 -18.91 -1.60 15.62
N GLN A 55 -19.34 -2.86 15.67
CA GLN A 55 -20.13 -3.38 16.79
C GLN A 55 -19.94 -4.88 16.97
N GLN A 56 -19.20 -5.23 18.05
CA GLN A 56 -18.72 -6.55 18.52
C GLN A 56 -17.21 -6.68 18.21
N GLU A 57 -16.28 -6.65 19.16
CA GLU A 57 -16.30 -7.14 20.53
C GLU A 57 -15.50 -6.23 21.46
N GLY A 58 -16.08 -5.88 22.59
CA GLY A 58 -15.32 -5.49 23.76
C GLY A 58 -15.33 -6.66 24.73
N GLN A 59 -14.15 -7.24 25.01
CA GLN A 59 -13.72 -7.76 26.31
C GLN A 59 -12.19 -7.84 26.34
N TYR A 60 -11.53 -6.68 26.50
CA TYR A 60 -10.14 -6.66 26.93
C TYR A 60 -10.12 -6.97 28.43
N GLN A 61 -9.72 -8.19 28.79
CA GLN A 61 -9.42 -8.53 30.18
C GLN A 61 -8.02 -8.02 30.53
N ASP A 62 -7.99 -7.26 31.62
CA ASP A 62 -6.84 -6.74 32.34
C ASP A 62 -5.81 -7.85 32.61
N GLY A 63 -4.59 -7.74 32.06
CA GLY A 63 -3.61 -8.81 32.17
C GLY A 63 -2.26 -8.54 31.48
N GLN A 64 -1.42 -7.73 32.14
CA GLN A 64 0.05 -7.82 32.12
C GLN A 64 0.73 -7.88 30.72
N PHE A 65 0.72 -6.76 29.99
CA PHE A 65 1.73 -6.53 28.95
C PHE A 65 3.06 -6.19 29.61
N GLN A 66 4.07 -7.05 29.46
CA GLN A 66 5.45 -6.77 29.85
C GLN A 66 6.16 -6.03 28.73
N ASP A 67 6.59 -4.80 29.05
CA ASP A 67 7.65 -3.99 28.45
C ASP A 67 8.27 -4.50 27.13
N GLY A 68 7.52 -4.36 26.04
CA GLY A 68 8.11 -4.18 24.71
C GLY A 68 8.55 -2.74 24.58
N GLN A 69 9.85 -2.50 24.41
CA GLN A 69 10.42 -1.15 24.35
C GLN A 69 9.70 -0.30 23.29
N PHE A 70 8.97 0.70 23.77
CA PHE A 70 8.20 1.65 22.98
C PHE A 70 9.12 2.42 22.01
N GLN A 71 9.04 2.07 20.72
CA GLN A 71 9.52 2.90 19.60
C GLN A 71 8.39 3.69 18.93
N ASP A 72 7.13 3.54 19.35
CA ASP A 72 6.02 4.39 18.89
C ASP A 72 6.16 5.84 19.35
N GLY A 73 6.86 6.08 20.47
CA GLY A 73 7.16 7.42 20.95
C GLY A 73 8.07 8.22 20.01
N GLN A 74 8.97 7.55 19.27
CA GLN A 74 9.90 8.21 18.37
C GLN A 74 9.22 8.68 17.08
N LEU A 75 8.36 7.86 16.45
CA LEU A 75 7.61 8.31 15.26
C LEU A 75 6.58 9.38 15.60
N GLN A 76 5.96 9.30 16.77
CA GLN A 76 5.05 10.33 17.26
C GLN A 76 5.80 11.64 17.53
N GLN A 77 6.97 11.58 18.19
CA GLN A 77 7.84 12.74 18.37
C GLN A 77 8.37 13.29 17.06
N ASP A 78 8.82 12.45 16.12
CA ASP A 78 9.35 12.89 14.83
C ASP A 78 8.26 13.59 13.99
N LEU A 79 7.01 13.11 14.06
CA LEU A 79 5.86 13.76 13.41
C LEU A 79 5.44 15.05 14.12
N GLU A 80 5.45 15.08 15.46
CA GLU A 80 5.15 16.28 16.25
C GLU A 80 6.23 17.35 16.09
N ASP A 81 7.51 16.95 16.00
CA ASP A 81 8.65 17.81 15.77
C ASP A 81 8.67 18.30 14.32
N GLU A 82 8.36 17.48 13.31
CA GLU A 82 8.16 17.94 11.93
C GLU A 82 6.99 18.93 11.83
N PHE A 83 5.89 18.68 12.54
CA PHE A 83 4.72 19.55 12.55
C PHE A 83 4.99 20.89 13.24
N ASN A 84 5.64 20.87 14.40
CA ASN A 84 6.06 22.06 15.13
C ASN A 84 7.13 22.84 14.36
N HIS A 85 8.05 22.16 13.67
CA HIS A 85 9.05 22.80 12.82
C HIS A 85 8.40 23.45 11.59
N GLN A 86 7.39 22.82 10.99
CA GLN A 86 6.59 23.41 9.90
C GLN A 86 5.74 24.60 10.37
N GLN A 87 5.19 24.56 11.59
CA GLN A 87 4.50 25.72 12.17
C GLN A 87 5.47 26.85 12.54
N ALA A 88 6.67 26.53 13.02
CA ALA A 88 7.68 27.53 13.35
C ALA A 88 8.22 28.26 12.10
N GLN A 89 8.17 27.62 10.93
CA GLN A 89 8.50 28.25 9.64
C GLN A 89 7.36 29.11 9.07
N GLN A 90 6.13 28.95 9.57
CA GLN A 90 5.01 29.83 9.23
C GLN A 90 5.09 31.09 10.10
N GLY A 91 5.75 32.13 9.57
CA GLY A 91 5.76 33.45 10.18
C GLY A 91 4.34 33.98 10.46
N PRO A 92 4.18 34.96 11.39
CA PRO A 92 2.86 35.47 11.79
C PRO A 92 1.99 35.80 10.58
N VAL A 93 0.72 35.42 10.62
CA VAL A 93 -0.26 35.72 9.55
C VAL A 93 -0.48 37.22 9.51
N VAL A 94 0.38 37.92 8.78
CA VAL A 94 0.25 39.37 8.56
C VAL A 94 -0.90 39.56 7.57
N SER A 95 -2.03 40.03 8.07
CA SER A 95 -3.11 40.59 7.26
C SER A 95 -2.54 41.76 6.45
N LYS A 96 -2.10 41.49 5.23
CA LYS A 96 -1.58 42.52 4.32
C LYS A 96 -2.72 43.50 4.03
N GLU A 97 -2.49 44.79 4.30
CA GLU A 97 -3.40 45.88 3.92
C GLU A 97 -3.87 45.71 2.48
N VAL A 98 -5.18 45.88 2.26
CA VAL A 98 -5.80 45.80 0.94
C VAL A 98 -5.35 47.03 0.15
N LYS A 99 -4.30 46.88 -0.67
CA LYS A 99 -3.88 47.90 -1.62
C LYS A 99 -4.96 48.07 -2.69
N ILE A 100 -5.33 49.33 -2.95
CA ILE A 100 -6.20 49.70 -4.07
C ILE A 100 -5.40 49.43 -5.35
N LEU A 101 -5.92 48.56 -6.22
CA LEU A 101 -5.28 48.21 -7.50
C LEU A 101 -5.66 49.30 -8.51
N GLU A 102 -4.76 50.24 -8.77
CA GLU A 102 -5.04 51.43 -9.57
C GLU A 102 -4.63 51.27 -11.04
N THR A 103 -3.66 50.40 -11.32
CA THR A 103 -3.12 50.16 -12.66
C THR A 103 -3.31 48.70 -13.13
N ALA A 104 -3.26 48.49 -14.45
CA ALA A 104 -3.28 47.14 -15.02
C ALA A 104 -2.08 46.30 -14.55
N GLU A 105 -0.95 46.94 -14.28
CA GLU A 105 0.26 46.33 -13.73
C GLU A 105 0.04 45.85 -12.29
N ASP A 106 -0.60 46.65 -11.42
CA ASP A 106 -0.95 46.22 -10.05
C ASP A 106 -1.87 44.99 -10.03
N ILE A 107 -2.83 44.94 -10.95
CA ILE A 107 -3.75 43.80 -11.10
C ILE A 107 -2.99 42.57 -11.58
N GLN A 108 -2.06 42.73 -12.53
CA GLN A 108 -1.23 41.64 -13.05
C GLN A 108 -0.30 41.09 -11.96
N ASP A 109 0.42 41.95 -11.25
CA ASP A 109 1.30 41.56 -10.13
C ASP A 109 0.53 40.84 -9.03
N ARG A 110 -0.68 41.31 -8.71
CA ARG A 110 -1.52 40.66 -7.71
C ARG A 110 -1.99 39.29 -8.19
N ARG A 111 -2.39 39.17 -9.45
CA ARG A 111 -2.74 37.89 -10.07
C ARG A 111 -1.57 36.92 -10.02
N GLU A 112 -0.37 37.34 -10.41
CA GLU A 112 0.84 36.52 -10.38
C GLU A 112 1.18 36.06 -8.96
N GLN A 113 1.09 36.94 -7.95
CA GLN A 113 1.25 36.54 -6.56
C GLN A 113 0.22 35.51 -6.11
N VAL A 114 -1.06 35.70 -6.45
CA VAL A 114 -2.12 34.75 -6.06
C VAL A 114 -1.90 33.40 -6.73
N LEU A 115 -1.60 33.38 -8.03
CA LEU A 115 -1.31 32.16 -8.77
C LEU A 115 -0.06 31.45 -8.23
N GLY A 116 1.01 32.18 -7.93
CA GLY A 116 2.22 31.64 -7.33
C GLY A 116 1.98 31.03 -5.95
N ARG A 117 1.22 31.73 -5.08
CA ARG A 117 0.84 31.21 -3.75
C ARG A 117 -0.06 29.97 -3.85
N TYR A 118 -1.00 29.97 -4.78
CA TYR A 118 -1.87 28.82 -5.02
C TYR A 118 -1.07 27.60 -5.51
N ALA A 119 -0.13 27.81 -6.44
CA ALA A 119 0.74 26.75 -6.93
C ALA A 119 1.63 26.17 -5.81
N ALA A 120 2.24 27.03 -4.98
CA ALA A 120 3.03 26.60 -3.83
C ALA A 120 2.18 25.78 -2.84
N PHE A 121 1.01 26.30 -2.47
CA PHE A 121 0.07 25.60 -1.59
C PHE A 121 -0.37 24.24 -2.15
N LYS A 122 -0.65 24.16 -3.46
CA LYS A 122 -1.03 22.89 -4.12
C LYS A 122 0.09 21.86 -4.03
N THR A 123 1.33 22.27 -4.22
CA THR A 123 2.51 21.39 -4.09
C THR A 123 2.70 20.94 -2.64
N GLU A 124 2.63 21.85 -1.67
CA GLU A 124 2.74 21.54 -0.23
C GLU A 124 1.65 20.57 0.22
N ALA A 125 0.40 20.80 -0.19
CA ALA A 125 -0.72 19.94 0.12
C ALA A 125 -0.53 18.52 -0.47
N LYS A 126 -0.01 18.42 -1.70
CA LYS A 126 0.30 17.14 -2.34
C LYS A 126 1.39 16.38 -1.58
N LEU A 127 2.50 17.04 -1.25
CA LEU A 127 3.60 16.45 -0.48
C LEU A 127 3.14 15.98 0.90
N LYS A 128 2.31 16.79 1.58
CA LYS A 128 1.74 16.41 2.87
C LYS A 128 0.86 15.16 2.76
N ARG A 129 0.06 15.06 1.70
CA ARG A 129 -0.76 13.87 1.46
C ARG A 129 0.11 12.63 1.22
N GLU A 130 1.14 12.74 0.39
CA GLU A 130 2.09 11.64 0.11
C GLU A 130 2.77 11.15 1.39
N LYS A 131 3.29 12.07 2.23
CA LYS A 131 3.87 11.70 3.54
C LYS A 131 2.90 10.97 4.46
N LEU A 132 1.64 11.39 4.50
CA LEU A 132 0.62 10.75 5.33
C LEU A 132 0.25 9.36 4.80
N GLU A 133 0.19 9.20 3.48
CA GLU A 133 -0.05 7.91 2.84
C GLU A 133 1.11 6.93 3.12
N ASP A 134 2.36 7.39 3.00
CA ASP A 134 3.56 6.62 3.36
C ASP A 134 3.54 6.20 4.82
N SER A 135 3.32 7.15 5.74
CA SER A 135 3.23 6.85 7.18
C SER A 135 2.12 5.84 7.47
N ARG A 136 0.96 5.95 6.80
CA ARG A 136 -0.13 4.98 6.97
C ARG A 136 0.27 3.59 6.50
N ARG A 137 0.89 3.47 5.32
CA ARG A 137 1.37 2.18 4.78
C ARG A 137 2.39 1.53 5.71
N PHE A 138 3.30 2.32 6.27
CA PHE A 138 4.29 1.84 7.22
C PHE A 138 3.68 1.29 8.50
N GLN A 139 2.63 1.92 9.02
CA GLN A 139 1.94 1.42 10.22
C GLN A 139 1.23 0.09 9.96
N TYR A 140 0.60 -0.09 8.79
CA TYR A 140 0.04 -1.39 8.41
C TYR A 140 1.11 -2.46 8.28
N PHE A 141 2.22 -2.16 7.59
CA PHE A 141 3.35 -3.08 7.48
C PHE A 141 3.87 -3.50 8.86
N LYS A 142 4.04 -2.55 9.79
CA LYS A 142 4.53 -2.82 11.14
C LYS A 142 3.58 -3.77 11.89
N ARG A 143 2.28 -3.45 11.88
CA ARG A 143 1.26 -4.31 12.50
C ARG A 143 1.30 -5.72 11.93
N ASP A 144 1.27 -5.85 10.61
CA ASP A 144 1.24 -7.17 9.95
C ASP A 144 2.54 -7.96 10.21
N ALA A 145 3.68 -7.27 10.31
CA ALA A 145 4.95 -7.86 10.72
C ALA A 145 4.94 -8.36 12.17
N ASP A 146 4.38 -7.58 13.10
CA ASP A 146 4.29 -7.94 14.51
C ASP A 146 3.31 -9.11 14.73
N GLU A 147 2.18 -9.12 14.01
CA GLU A 147 1.23 -10.23 14.00
C GLU A 147 1.87 -11.53 13.49
N LEU A 148 2.60 -11.46 12.38
CA LEU A 148 3.32 -12.61 11.83
C LEU A 148 4.41 -13.10 12.79
N GLU A 149 5.19 -12.19 13.39
CA GLU A 149 6.22 -12.54 14.37
C GLU A 149 5.62 -13.28 15.58
N SER A 150 4.55 -12.74 16.16
CA SER A 150 3.85 -13.35 17.30
C SER A 150 3.37 -14.77 16.95
N TRP A 151 2.77 -14.93 15.77
CA TRP A 151 2.35 -16.24 15.28
C TRP A 151 3.53 -17.20 15.15
N ILE A 152 4.67 -16.76 14.58
CA ILE A 152 5.87 -17.61 14.44
C ILE A 152 6.38 -18.04 15.82
N TYR A 153 6.43 -17.15 16.81
CA TYR A 153 6.84 -17.50 18.16
C TYR A 153 5.92 -18.52 18.82
N GLU A 154 4.60 -18.37 18.68
CA GLU A 154 3.63 -19.36 19.16
C GLU A 154 3.90 -20.74 18.55
N LYS A 155 4.08 -20.81 17.23
CA LYS A 155 4.35 -22.09 16.54
C LYS A 155 5.73 -22.65 16.89
N LEU A 156 6.74 -21.81 17.11
CA LEU A 156 8.06 -22.26 17.57
C LEU A 156 7.99 -22.92 18.95
N GLN A 157 7.17 -22.39 19.85
CA GLN A 157 6.94 -23.00 21.15
C GLN A 157 6.27 -24.38 21.01
N ALA A 158 5.25 -24.50 20.15
CA ALA A 158 4.60 -25.78 19.86
C ALA A 158 5.53 -26.80 19.16
N ALA A 159 6.42 -26.32 18.28
CA ALA A 159 7.43 -27.15 17.63
C ALA A 159 8.44 -27.70 18.64
N SER A 160 8.85 -26.89 19.62
CA SER A 160 9.83 -27.22 20.65
C SER A 160 9.33 -28.20 21.72
N ASP A 161 8.02 -28.48 21.77
CA ASP A 161 7.47 -29.47 22.70
C ASP A 161 8.06 -30.87 22.45
N GLU A 162 8.70 -31.42 23.48
CA GLU A 162 9.41 -32.69 23.48
C GLU A 162 8.51 -33.92 23.69
N THR A 163 7.20 -33.79 23.51
CA THR A 163 6.23 -34.90 23.65
C THR A 163 6.52 -36.13 22.76
N PHE A 164 7.45 -36.04 21.81
CA PHE A 164 7.89 -37.15 20.96
C PHE A 164 8.76 -38.20 21.68
N LYS A 165 9.25 -37.93 22.89
CA LYS A 165 10.17 -38.83 23.61
C LYS A 165 9.52 -40.10 24.18
N ASP A 166 8.20 -40.11 24.38
CA ASP A 166 7.47 -41.31 24.77
C ASP A 166 6.96 -42.05 23.52
N ALA A 167 7.39 -43.30 23.35
CA ALA A 167 7.03 -44.16 22.21
C ALA A 167 5.55 -44.62 22.24
N THR A 168 4.83 -44.34 23.33
CA THR A 168 3.41 -44.62 23.43
C THR A 168 2.62 -43.71 22.47
N ASN A 169 1.71 -44.29 21.68
CA ASN A 169 0.88 -43.57 20.70
C ASN A 169 1.66 -42.85 19.58
N LEU A 170 2.80 -43.40 19.14
CA LEU A 170 3.65 -42.82 18.10
C LEU A 170 2.89 -42.45 16.80
N GLN A 171 1.97 -43.31 16.34
CA GLN A 171 1.19 -43.05 15.13
C GLN A 171 0.34 -41.77 15.26
N ALA A 172 -0.29 -41.55 16.41
CA ALA A 172 -1.08 -40.35 16.67
C ALA A 172 -0.19 -39.09 16.69
N LYS A 173 1.04 -39.19 17.21
CA LYS A 173 2.02 -38.09 17.20
C LYS A 173 2.45 -37.73 15.79
N ILE A 174 2.67 -38.72 14.91
CA ILE A 174 2.98 -38.49 13.50
C ILE A 174 1.83 -37.76 12.81
N GLN A 175 0.58 -38.22 12.98
CA GLN A 175 -0.58 -37.56 12.39
C GLN A 175 -0.73 -36.11 12.88
N LYS A 176 -0.55 -35.88 14.19
CA LYS A 176 -0.56 -34.53 14.75
C LYS A 176 0.54 -33.64 14.15
N HIS A 177 1.74 -34.19 13.94
CA HIS A 177 2.84 -33.46 13.31
C HIS A 177 2.53 -33.11 11.84
N GLN A 178 1.98 -34.04 11.07
CA GLN A 178 1.55 -33.77 9.68
C GLN A 178 0.48 -32.69 9.60
N ALA A 179 -0.48 -32.68 10.53
CA ALA A 179 -1.48 -31.62 10.61
C ALA A 179 -0.83 -30.26 10.91
N PHE A 180 0.16 -30.24 11.80
CA PHE A 180 0.93 -29.05 12.12
C PHE A 180 1.79 -28.55 10.95
N GLU A 181 2.41 -29.44 10.18
CA GLU A 181 3.12 -29.08 8.94
C GLU A 181 2.17 -28.45 7.91
N ALA A 182 0.95 -28.99 7.77
CA ALA A 182 -0.07 -28.43 6.89
C ALA A 182 -0.52 -27.03 7.35
N GLU A 183 -0.69 -26.82 8.66
CA GLU A 183 -1.03 -25.51 9.25
C GLU A 183 0.05 -24.46 8.96
N VAL A 184 1.33 -24.82 9.16
CA VAL A 184 2.46 -23.93 8.87
C VAL A 184 2.56 -23.65 7.37
N SER A 185 2.39 -24.67 6.52
CA SER A 185 2.37 -24.49 5.07
C SER A 185 1.24 -23.56 4.61
N ALA A 186 0.06 -23.62 5.23
CA ALA A 186 -1.06 -22.74 4.89
C ALA A 186 -0.77 -21.26 5.21
N HIS A 187 0.06 -20.98 6.21
CA HIS A 187 0.47 -19.62 6.59
C HIS A 187 1.64 -19.06 5.76
N SER A 188 2.25 -19.85 4.88
CA SER A 188 3.36 -19.38 4.02
C SER A 188 2.99 -18.19 3.13
N ASN A 189 1.71 -18.03 2.77
CA ASN A 189 1.25 -16.89 2.00
C ASN A 189 1.36 -15.57 2.78
N ALA A 190 1.27 -15.59 4.11
CA ALA A 190 1.35 -14.38 4.93
C ALA A 190 2.75 -13.75 4.84
N ILE A 191 3.81 -14.56 4.98
CA ILE A 191 5.18 -14.06 4.86
C ILE A 191 5.48 -13.56 3.44
N VAL A 192 4.98 -14.25 2.40
CA VAL A 192 5.14 -13.80 1.00
C VAL A 192 4.41 -12.49 0.73
N SER A 193 3.19 -12.32 1.25
CA SER A 193 2.43 -11.08 1.10
C SER A 193 3.12 -9.90 1.79
N LEU A 194 3.68 -10.14 2.98
CA LEU A 194 4.40 -9.13 3.74
C LEU A 194 5.72 -8.75 3.06
N ASP A 195 6.46 -9.72 2.51
CA ASP A 195 7.67 -9.46 1.73
C ASP A 195 7.34 -8.63 0.49
N ASN A 196 6.34 -9.01 -0.31
CA ASN A 196 5.92 -8.22 -1.47
C ASN A 196 5.60 -6.77 -1.10
N THR A 197 4.84 -6.57 -0.01
CA THR A 197 4.47 -5.24 0.48
C THR A 197 5.71 -4.44 0.91
N GLY A 198 6.59 -5.04 1.69
CA GLY A 198 7.80 -4.36 2.15
C GLY A 198 8.79 -4.07 1.03
N GLN A 199 8.96 -4.98 0.07
CA GLN A 199 9.82 -4.78 -1.11
C GLN A 199 9.26 -3.67 -2.02
N GLU A 200 7.93 -3.59 -2.19
CA GLU A 200 7.29 -2.51 -2.94
C GLU A 200 7.58 -1.15 -2.27
N MET A 201 7.40 -1.05 -0.95
CA MET A 201 7.70 0.17 -0.20
C MET A 201 9.18 0.59 -0.34
N ILE A 202 10.10 -0.37 -0.30
CA ILE A 202 11.54 -0.11 -0.50
C ILE A 202 11.80 0.39 -1.92
N GLN A 203 11.20 -0.23 -2.94
CA GLN A 203 11.37 0.16 -4.35
C GLN A 203 10.81 1.56 -4.63
N GLN A 204 9.73 1.94 -3.95
CA GLN A 204 9.14 3.28 -4.03
C GLN A 204 9.96 4.36 -3.30
N GLY A 205 11.06 3.97 -2.63
CA GLY A 205 11.94 4.91 -1.92
C GLY A 205 11.35 5.41 -0.60
N HIS A 206 10.52 4.60 0.05
CA HIS A 206 9.89 4.95 1.33
C HIS A 206 10.92 5.38 2.38
N TYR A 207 10.63 6.40 3.19
CA TYR A 207 11.57 6.99 4.15
C TYR A 207 12.13 5.96 5.16
N ALA A 208 11.33 4.95 5.52
CA ALA A 208 11.70 3.88 6.45
C ALA A 208 12.26 2.60 5.79
N SER A 209 12.73 2.66 4.53
CA SER A 209 13.17 1.49 3.75
C SER A 209 14.19 0.60 4.47
N GLU A 210 15.13 1.18 5.21
CA GLU A 210 16.15 0.43 5.96
C GLU A 210 15.53 -0.39 7.11
N THR A 211 14.58 0.22 7.83
CA THR A 211 13.85 -0.44 8.91
C THR A 211 12.99 -1.58 8.39
N ILE A 212 12.28 -1.36 7.27
CA ILE A 212 11.47 -2.38 6.60
C ILE A 212 12.35 -3.57 6.20
N ARG A 213 13.51 -3.32 5.58
CA ARG A 213 14.43 -4.38 5.16
C ARG A 213 14.90 -5.23 6.33
N LYS A 214 15.38 -4.59 7.41
CA LYS A 214 15.81 -5.30 8.63
C LYS A 214 14.69 -6.13 9.24
N ARG A 215 13.46 -5.60 9.21
CA ARG A 215 12.30 -6.31 9.75
C ARG A 215 11.96 -7.56 8.94
N LEU A 216 12.00 -7.47 7.61
CA LEU A 216 11.81 -8.60 6.70
C LEU A 216 12.91 -9.66 6.89
N GLU A 217 14.17 -9.25 7.00
CA GLU A 217 15.30 -10.16 7.23
C GLU A 217 15.13 -10.96 8.52
N GLU A 218 14.72 -10.31 9.62
CA GLU A 218 14.48 -11.02 10.88
C GLU A 218 13.28 -11.98 10.80
N LEU A 219 12.19 -11.57 10.16
CA LEU A 219 11.03 -12.44 9.95
C LEU A 219 11.38 -13.67 9.11
N HIS A 220 12.18 -13.52 8.05
CA HIS A 220 12.69 -14.65 7.27
C HIS A 220 13.55 -15.58 8.14
N ARG A 221 14.44 -15.02 8.96
CA ARG A 221 15.27 -15.82 9.87
C ARG A 221 14.43 -16.64 10.86
N LEU A 222 13.39 -16.03 11.43
CA LEU A 222 12.48 -16.70 12.36
C LEU A 222 11.64 -17.78 11.65
N TRP A 223 11.19 -17.50 10.43
CA TRP A 223 10.44 -18.45 9.61
C TRP A 223 11.29 -19.68 9.25
N GLU A 224 12.53 -19.47 8.79
CA GLU A 224 13.48 -20.54 8.50
C GLU A 224 13.78 -21.37 9.76
N LEU A 225 13.94 -20.71 10.91
CA LEU A 225 14.11 -21.39 12.17
C LEU A 225 12.90 -22.29 12.48
N LEU A 226 11.68 -21.80 12.32
CA LEU A 226 10.46 -22.60 12.50
C LEU A 226 10.47 -23.83 11.59
N LEU A 227 10.73 -23.65 10.30
CA LEU A 227 10.81 -24.77 9.34
C LEU A 227 11.88 -25.79 9.73
N SER A 228 13.05 -25.33 10.19
CA SER A 228 14.11 -26.22 10.65
C SER A 228 13.68 -27.07 11.86
N ARG A 229 12.94 -26.47 12.80
CA ARG A 229 12.43 -27.17 14.00
C ARG A 229 11.35 -28.18 13.64
N LEU A 230 10.46 -27.84 12.72
CA LEU A 230 9.46 -28.77 12.18
C LEU A 230 10.16 -29.97 11.54
N ALA A 231 11.12 -29.73 10.64
CA ALA A 231 11.85 -30.80 9.94
C ALA A 231 12.62 -31.71 10.92
N GLU A 232 13.28 -31.14 11.93
CA GLU A 232 14.01 -31.90 12.96
C GLU A 232 13.05 -32.82 13.75
N LYS A 233 11.87 -32.31 14.13
CA LYS A 233 10.83 -33.08 14.82
C LYS A 233 10.28 -34.20 13.95
N GLY A 234 10.01 -33.92 12.67
CA GLY A 234 9.55 -34.91 11.69
C GLY A 234 10.55 -36.05 11.52
N LEU A 235 11.83 -35.73 11.37
CA LEU A 235 12.90 -36.72 11.25
C LEU A 235 12.98 -37.62 12.49
N LYS A 236 12.93 -37.03 13.70
CA LYS A 236 12.96 -37.80 14.96
C LYS A 236 11.76 -38.74 15.08
N LEU A 237 10.57 -38.30 14.71
CA LEU A 237 9.36 -39.13 14.72
C LEU A 237 9.47 -40.31 13.73
N GLN A 238 10.02 -40.06 12.54
CA GLN A 238 10.27 -41.11 11.55
C GLN A 238 11.30 -42.13 12.05
N GLN A 239 12.40 -41.68 12.65
CA GLN A 239 13.42 -42.56 13.25
C GLN A 239 12.82 -43.43 14.35
N ALA A 240 12.00 -42.85 15.24
CA ALA A 240 11.29 -43.61 16.28
C ALA A 240 10.35 -44.65 15.67
N LEU A 241 9.67 -44.35 14.56
CA LEU A 241 8.75 -45.28 13.89
C LEU A 241 9.50 -46.48 13.35
N VAL A 242 10.60 -46.24 12.64
CA VAL A 242 11.44 -47.29 12.07
C VAL A 242 11.97 -48.20 13.18
N LEU A 243 12.42 -47.63 14.30
CA LEU A 243 12.89 -48.39 15.45
C LEU A 243 11.79 -49.29 16.03
N VAL A 244 10.58 -48.76 16.26
CA VAL A 244 9.46 -49.53 16.79
C VAL A 244 9.05 -50.66 15.83
N GLN A 245 9.05 -50.40 14.51
CA GLN A 245 8.77 -51.43 13.51
C GLN A 245 9.82 -52.54 13.52
N PHE A 246 11.10 -52.18 13.58
CA PHE A 246 12.20 -53.14 13.66
C PHE A 246 12.09 -54.04 14.90
N LEU A 247 11.85 -53.46 16.09
CA LEU A 247 11.70 -54.23 17.32
C LEU A 247 10.53 -55.22 17.24
N ARG A 248 9.39 -54.81 16.69
CA ARG A 248 8.25 -55.72 16.47
C ARG A 248 8.59 -56.87 15.53
N SER A 249 9.33 -56.61 14.46
CA SER A 249 9.79 -57.67 13.55
C SER A 249 10.77 -58.62 14.23
N CYS A 250 11.65 -58.13 15.11
CA CYS A 250 12.52 -58.99 15.91
C CYS A 250 11.69 -59.88 16.85
N ASP A 251 10.69 -59.33 17.52
CA ASP A 251 9.80 -60.08 18.42
C ASP A 251 9.01 -61.15 17.66
N GLU A 252 8.50 -60.85 16.46
CA GLU A 252 7.79 -61.81 15.60
C GLU A 252 8.70 -62.99 15.21
N VAL A 253 9.94 -62.71 14.81
CA VAL A 253 10.93 -63.75 14.48
C VAL A 253 11.30 -64.57 15.72
N LEU A 254 11.48 -63.93 16.87
CA LEU A 254 11.78 -64.63 18.12
C LEU A 254 10.63 -65.55 18.54
N LEU A 255 9.39 -65.09 18.42
CA LEU A 255 8.20 -65.91 18.65
C LEU A 255 8.19 -67.14 17.73
N TRP A 256 8.47 -66.94 16.44
CA TRP A 256 8.52 -68.04 15.47
C TRP A 256 9.63 -69.06 15.76
N ILE A 257 10.80 -68.62 16.26
CA ILE A 257 11.90 -69.53 16.64
C ILE A 257 11.56 -70.30 17.93
N SER A 258 10.75 -69.72 18.81
CA SER A 258 10.39 -70.33 20.09
C SER A 258 9.24 -71.34 20.04
N ASP A 259 8.43 -71.30 18.96
CA ASP A 259 7.37 -72.27 18.65
C ASP A 259 7.91 -73.50 17.88
#